data_AF-A0A7C5F8R0-F1
#
_entry.id   AF-A0A7C5F8R0-F1
#
_cell.length_a   1.000
_cell.length_b   1.000
_cell.length_c   1.000
_cell.angle_alpha   90.00
_cell.angle_beta   90.00
_cell.angle_gamma   90.00
#
_symmetry.space_group_name_H-M   'P 1'
#
loop_
_entity.id
_entity.type
_entity.pdbx_description
1 polymer ?
#
loop_
_entity_poly.entity_id
_entity_poly.type
_entity_poly.pdbx_seq_one_letter_code
_entity_poly.pdbx_strand_id
1 'polypeptide(L)' 'ISFEDNAAVIVTPEGEVKGSDIKGPVAREAAERWARIAATASTIV' A
#
# COMPACT_ATOMS: atom_id res chain seq x y z
N ILE A 1 -12.41 -1.86 10.25
CA ILE A 1 -11.80 -2.76 9.24
C ILE A 1 -10.67 -3.51 9.92
N SER A 2 -10.54 -4.81 9.65
CA SER A 2 -9.46 -5.66 10.16
C SER A 2 -8.97 -6.56 9.03
N PHE A 3 -7.66 -6.76 8.93
CA PHE A 3 -7.03 -7.64 7.94
C PHE A 3 -6.73 -9.00 8.57
N GLU A 4 -6.59 -10.03 7.73
CA GLU A 4 -6.22 -11.39 8.15
C GLU A 4 -4.78 -11.41 8.68
N ASP A 5 -3.90 -10.64 8.06
CA ASP A 5 -2.47 -10.57 8.34
C ASP A 5 -2.00 -9.12 8.52
N ASN A 6 -0.76 -8.99 9.03
CA ASN A 6 -0.07 -7.71 9.11
C ASN A 6 0.99 -7.66 8.01
N ALA A 7 0.93 -6.62 7.17
CA ALA A 7 1.85 -6.41 6.06
C ALA A 7 2.44 -4.99 6.07
N ALA A 8 3.58 -4.81 5.41
CA ALA A 8 4.23 -3.51 5.24
C ALA A 8 4.80 -3.36 3.82
N VAL A 9 4.76 -2.13 3.29
CA VAL A 9 5.35 -1.77 2.00
C VAL A 9 6.61 -0.96 2.24
N ILE A 10 7.73 -1.36 1.64
CA ILE A 10 8.99 -0.65 1.73
C ILE A 10 8.93 0.57 0.80
N VAL A 11 9.31 1.73 1.32
CA VAL A 11 9.38 2.98 0.56
C VAL A 11 10.76 3.61 0.67
N THR A 12 11.13 4.43 -0.31
CA THR A 12 12.32 5.28 -0.23
C THR A 12 12.04 6.51 0.64
N PRO A 13 13.07 7.24 1.11
CA PRO A 13 12.90 8.50 1.84
C PRO A 13 12.09 9.56 1.07
N GLU A 14 12.10 9.49 -0.26
CA GLU A 14 11.35 10.37 -1.17
C GLU A 14 9.87 9.95 -1.32
N GLY A 15 9.47 8.83 -0.70
CA GLY A 15 8.09 8.33 -0.70
C GLY A 15 7.74 7.47 -1.91
N GLU A 16 8.72 6.99 -2.68
CA GLU A 16 8.48 6.03 -3.77
C GLU A 16 8.43 4.60 -3.26
N VAL A 17 7.57 3.78 -3.84
CA VAL A 17 7.43 2.37 -3.47
C VAL A 17 8.64 1.59 -3.98
N LYS A 18 9.34 0.92 -3.08
CA LYS A 18 10.46 0.04 -3.42
C LYS A 18 9.92 -1.36 -3.71
N GLY A 19 9.41 -1.54 -4.92
CA GLY A 19 8.84 -2.80 -5.40
C GLY A 19 8.06 -2.58 -6.69
N SER A 20 7.72 -3.67 -7.38
CA SER A 20 6.92 -3.60 -8.62
C SER A 20 5.42 -3.71 -8.36
N ASP A 21 5.01 -4.51 -7.38
CA ASP A 21 3.61 -4.79 -7.05
C ASP A 21 3.39 -4.87 -5.54
N ILE A 22 2.17 -4.54 -5.10
CA ILE A 22 1.67 -4.82 -3.75
C ILE A 22 0.79 -6.06 -3.80
N LYS A 23 1.08 -7.05 -2.96
CA LYS A 23 0.29 -8.28 -2.84
C LYS A 23 -0.69 -8.11 -1.67
N GLY A 24 -1.97 -8.35 -1.94
CA GLY A 24 -3.04 -8.23 -0.96
C GLY A 24 -3.75 -6.87 -0.97
N PRO A 25 -4.86 -6.75 -0.21
CA PRO A 25 -5.64 -5.53 -0.13
C PRO A 25 -4.94 -4.45 0.70
N VAL A 26 -5.11 -3.19 0.30
CA VAL A 26 -4.59 -2.02 1.01
C VAL A 26 -5.73 -1.24 1.65
N ALA A 27 -5.57 -0.82 2.91
CA ALA A 27 -6.55 0.00 3.59
C ALA A 27 -6.77 1.34 2.87
N ARG A 28 -8.03 1.79 2.75
CA ARG A 28 -8.37 3.07 2.12
C ARG A 28 -7.64 4.25 2.73
N GLU A 29 -7.47 4.28 4.06
CA GLU A 29 -6.74 5.34 4.75
C GLU A 29 -5.25 5.39 4.35
N ALA A 30 -4.64 4.24 4.05
CA ALA A 30 -3.27 4.16 3.57
C ALA A 30 -3.18 4.61 2.09
N ALA A 31 -4.14 4.20 1.26
CA ALA A 31 -4.20 4.64 -0.13
C ALA A 31 -4.39 6.17 -0.25
N GLU A 32 -5.25 6.76 0.59
CA GLU A 32 -5.47 8.21 0.62
C GLU A 32 -4.25 9.00 1.09
N ARG A 33 -3.45 8.44 1.99
CA ARG A 33 -2.24 9.09 2.52
C ARG A 33 -1.04 8.99 1.58
N TRP A 34 -0.90 7.87 0.86
CA TRP A 34 0.24 7.62 -0.03
C TRP A 34 -0.22 7.33 -1.45
N ALA A 35 -0.21 8.37 -2.29
CA ALA A 35 -0.67 8.28 -3.69
C ALA A 35 0.04 7.18 -4.51
N ARG A 36 1.34 6.94 -4.25
CA ARG A 36 2.09 5.86 -4.92
C ARG A 36 1.63 4.47 -4.50
N ILE A 37 1.28 4.27 -3.24
CA ILE A 37 0.74 3.00 -2.74
C ILE A 37 -0.63 2.74 -3.37
N ALA A 38 -1.49 3.76 -3.44
CA ALA A 38 -2.79 3.65 -4.11
C ALA A 38 -2.68 3.27 -5.58
N ALA A 39 -1.69 3.83 -6.30
CA ALA A 39 -1.46 3.54 -7.71
C ALA A 39 -0.97 2.10 -7.97
N THR A 40 -0.26 1.50 -7.01
CA THR A 40 0.29 0.14 -7.13
C THR A 40 -0.62 -0.94 -6.49
N ALA A 41 -1.56 -0.54 -5.64
CA ALA A 41 -2.48 -1.46 -4.98
C ALA A 41 -3.47 -2.08 -6.00
N SER A 42 -3.60 -3.40 -5.96
CA SER A 42 -4.55 -4.14 -6.80
C SER A 42 -5.98 -4.14 -6.24
N THR A 43 -6.12 -3.96 -4.92
CA THR A 43 -7.41 -3.90 -4.22
C THR A 43 -7.29 -2.94 -3.06
N ILE A 44 -8.27 -2.05 -2.91
CA ILE A 44 -8.36 -1.08 -1.82
C ILE A 44 -9.63 -1.36 -1.03
N VAL A 45 -9.53 -1.46 0.31
CA VAL A 45 -10.62 -1.82 1.24
C VAL A 45 -10.75 -0.77 2.34
#